data_AF-A0A955KUT0-F1
#
_entry.id   AF-A0A955KUT0-F1
#
_cell.length_a   1.000
_cell.length_b   1.000
_cell.length_c   1.000
_cell.angle_alpha   90.00
_cell.angle_beta   90.00
_cell.angle_gamma   90.00
#
_symmetry.space_group_name_H-M   'P 1'
#
loop_
_entity.id
_entity.type
_entity.pdbx_description
1 polymer ?
#
loop_
_entity_poly.entity_id
_entity_poly.type
_entity_poly.pdbx_seq_one_letter_code
_entity_poly.pdbx_strand_id
1 'polypeptide(L)'
;MKTKIAALLSGLTLFVAMLTPSMAVVADFTDTQTHWGKEYVNYVHAECGIDGYKDANGNLLYQFRPDNTITRAELVAMTLKCHGGKDHDGVIINPFSDVQNSDWFYYPAMFAYGFNWIEGYTDGTFKPHQNINRAEALKIIIEAYTDFDSAGWDGDSNYTDVNNNLWAKAYINYASSKNYVSGYSDGTFRPGNNITRAEAAKILSLIHEETTYGNPAPEPQPEQEEPEPTPEEPVNTAGSPTVEGCPVFPSDNPWNTDISSYPVHENSDNYIASILAGRETLHPDFGGNGEYGIPYVTVNGDQPKVPVEAYYGDESDLPAEGYPIPADAPVEGGSDKHVLVIDTDNCMLYETWDSTYVGPGWSVGSAAIFDLMSNALRPDGWTSADAAGLPVFAGLIRYNEAEAGEINHAIRFTASHTQKAYIHPATHFASSSTDPNLPPMGLRLRLKADFDTSGYTGHAKVILEALKKYGMILADNGSDWYITGASDPRWDDDDLGQLKSVPGSAFEVVYTGELHT
;
A
#
# COMPACT_ATOMS: atom_id res chain seq x y z
N MET A 1 -58.89 23.70 48.10
CA MET A 1 -57.93 24.61 47.45
C MET A 1 -56.73 23.77 47.02
N LYS A 2 -56.51 23.64 45.69
CA LYS A 2 -55.26 23.25 44.98
C LYS A 2 -54.59 21.87 45.24
N THR A 3 -54.97 20.90 44.41
CA THR A 3 -54.18 20.09 43.44
C THR A 3 -52.66 19.83 43.59
N LYS A 4 -52.25 18.53 43.58
CA LYS A 4 -51.37 17.81 42.59
C LYS A 4 -50.35 16.80 43.18
N ILE A 5 -50.65 15.51 42.94
CA ILE A 5 -49.87 14.35 42.46
C ILE A 5 -48.33 14.48 42.33
N ALA A 6 -47.57 13.47 42.82
CA ALA A 6 -46.58 12.68 42.04
C ALA A 6 -46.00 11.48 42.84
N ALA A 7 -45.83 10.36 42.15
CA ALA A 7 -45.35 9.06 42.63
C ALA A 7 -43.81 8.95 42.63
N LEU A 8 -43.26 8.13 43.54
CA LEU A 8 -41.84 7.72 43.55
C LEU A 8 -41.70 6.28 43.05
N LEU A 9 -40.86 6.06 42.03
CA LEU A 9 -40.39 4.76 41.57
C LEU A 9 -38.91 4.55 41.99
N SER A 10 -38.56 3.29 42.22
CA SER A 10 -37.32 2.77 42.78
C SER A 10 -36.08 3.01 41.92
N GLY A 11 -34.95 3.31 42.56
CA GLY A 11 -33.63 3.45 41.94
C GLY A 11 -32.94 2.12 41.64
N LEU A 12 -32.33 2.06 40.45
CA LEU A 12 -31.33 1.07 40.04
C LEU A 12 -30.03 1.86 39.83
N THR A 13 -28.97 1.52 40.56
CA THR A 13 -27.67 2.20 40.49
C THR A 13 -26.83 1.57 39.39
N LEU A 14 -26.61 2.28 38.29
CA LEU A 14 -25.74 1.88 37.18
C LEU A 14 -24.31 2.39 37.47
N PHE A 15 -23.34 1.47 37.53
CA PHE A 15 -21.92 1.79 37.56
C PHE A 15 -21.48 2.05 36.11
N VAL A 16 -21.26 3.32 35.74
CA VAL A 16 -20.65 3.69 34.46
C VAL A 16 -19.14 3.56 34.62
N ALA A 17 -18.55 2.56 33.97
CA ALA A 17 -17.12 2.53 33.73
C ALA A 17 -16.79 3.67 32.75
N MET A 18 -16.03 4.67 33.19
CA MET A 18 -15.48 5.69 32.29
C MET A 18 -14.44 5.01 31.41
N LEU A 19 -14.83 4.66 30.18
CA LEU A 19 -13.90 4.39 29.10
C LEU A 19 -13.27 5.74 28.71
N THR A 20 -11.97 5.89 28.99
CA THR A 20 -11.18 6.96 28.38
C THR A 20 -10.92 6.58 26.93
N PRO A 21 -11.26 7.41 25.94
CA PRO A 21 -10.89 7.12 24.55
C PRO A 21 -9.36 7.04 24.44
N SER A 22 -8.87 5.99 23.80
CA SER A 22 -7.49 5.89 23.36
C SER A 22 -7.30 6.92 22.24
N MET A 23 -6.52 7.97 22.49
CA MET A 23 -6.14 8.90 21.43
C MET A 23 -5.24 8.15 20.45
N ALA A 24 -5.60 8.19 19.16
CA ALA A 24 -4.61 8.01 18.10
C ALA A 24 -3.45 8.96 18.41
N VAL A 25 -2.23 8.44 18.45
CA VAL A 25 -1.05 9.28 18.63
C VAL A 25 -0.83 9.97 17.28
N VAL A 26 -1.54 11.08 17.08
CA VAL A 26 -1.06 12.14 16.18
C VAL A 26 0.37 12.40 16.63
N ALA A 27 1.36 12.30 15.73
CA ALA A 27 2.68 12.83 16.06
C ALA A 27 2.53 14.34 16.25
N ASP A 28 2.27 14.74 17.49
CA ASP A 28 2.04 16.12 17.84
C ASP A 28 3.41 16.78 17.94
N PHE A 29 3.94 17.19 16.78
CA PHE A 29 5.19 17.92 16.73
C PHE A 29 5.03 19.12 17.66
N THR A 30 5.86 19.14 18.69
CA THR A 30 5.70 20.06 19.82
C THR A 30 5.75 21.52 19.39
N ASP A 31 6.39 21.79 18.25
CA ASP A 31 6.58 23.11 17.64
C ASP A 31 5.58 23.47 16.53
N THR A 32 4.60 22.61 16.21
CA THR A 32 3.56 22.92 15.20
C THR A 32 2.15 23.05 15.77
N GLN A 33 1.93 22.71 17.05
CA GLN A 33 0.61 22.69 17.70
C GLN A 33 -0.25 23.95 17.47
N THR A 34 0.36 25.13 17.40
CA THR A 34 -0.33 26.42 17.15
C THR A 34 0.12 27.08 15.84
N HIS A 35 0.87 26.38 15.00
CA HIS A 35 1.46 26.91 13.78
C HIS A 35 0.45 26.82 12.61
N TRP A 36 0.43 27.80 11.70
CA TRP A 36 -0.51 27.82 10.57
C TRP A 36 -0.39 26.59 9.66
N GLY A 37 0.81 26.03 9.62
CA GLY A 37 1.14 24.85 8.83
C GLY A 37 0.80 23.52 9.49
N LYS A 38 0.19 23.51 10.69
CA LYS A 38 -0.07 22.28 11.46
C LYS A 38 -0.72 21.19 10.62
N GLU A 39 -1.83 21.50 9.96
CA GLU A 39 -2.58 20.52 9.17
C GLU A 39 -1.76 19.96 8.02
N TYR A 40 -0.99 20.81 7.32
CA TYR A 40 -0.12 20.34 6.24
C TYR A 40 1.06 19.51 6.74
N VAL A 41 1.61 19.86 7.91
CA VAL A 41 2.68 19.10 8.54
C VAL A 41 2.17 17.73 8.99
N ASN A 42 1.00 17.69 9.61
CA ASN A 42 0.34 16.46 10.02
C ASN A 42 0.03 15.59 8.80
N TYR A 43 -0.47 16.21 7.73
CA TYR A 43 -0.71 15.52 6.46
C TYR A 43 0.57 14.91 5.90
N VAL A 44 1.63 15.68 5.67
CA VAL A 44 2.85 15.10 5.09
C VAL A 44 3.55 14.12 6.03
N HIS A 45 3.29 14.22 7.34
CA HIS A 45 3.76 13.22 8.28
C HIS A 45 2.97 11.91 8.14
N ALA A 46 1.64 11.99 8.11
CA ALA A 46 0.74 10.83 8.06
C ALA A 46 0.64 10.17 6.68
N GLU A 47 0.71 10.94 5.59
CA GLU A 47 0.51 10.43 4.24
C GLU A 47 1.83 10.19 3.49
N CYS A 48 2.90 10.86 3.93
CA CYS A 48 4.20 10.83 3.26
C CYS A 48 5.35 10.37 4.18
N GLY A 49 5.04 9.98 5.43
CA GLY A 49 6.03 9.60 6.43
C GLY A 49 7.06 10.69 6.74
N ILE A 50 6.80 11.97 6.44
CA ILE A 50 7.80 13.03 6.63
C ILE A 50 7.91 13.34 8.13
N ASP A 51 8.95 12.78 8.74
CA ASP A 51 9.28 13.00 10.14
C ASP A 51 9.83 14.40 10.44
N GLY A 52 9.86 14.71 11.73
CA GLY A 52 10.65 15.79 12.31
C GLY A 52 12.15 15.46 12.37
N TYR A 53 12.91 16.37 12.95
CA TYR A 53 14.36 16.19 13.06
C TYR A 53 14.71 15.08 14.06
N LYS A 54 15.77 14.34 13.78
CA LYS A 54 16.37 13.35 14.69
C LYS A 54 17.57 13.94 15.42
N ASP A 55 17.87 13.43 16.60
CA ASP A 55 19.12 13.73 17.31
C ASP A 55 20.31 12.99 16.70
N ALA A 56 21.52 13.23 17.21
CA ALA A 56 22.74 12.59 16.72
C ALA A 56 22.78 11.06 16.89
N ASN A 57 21.88 10.49 17.69
CA ASN A 57 21.74 9.07 17.92
C ASN A 57 20.57 8.45 17.12
N GLY A 58 19.89 9.25 16.29
CA GLY A 58 18.76 8.81 15.47
C GLY A 58 17.39 8.88 16.14
N ASN A 59 17.29 9.39 17.38
CA ASN A 59 16.00 9.51 18.07
C ASN A 59 15.19 10.68 17.52
N LEU A 60 13.89 10.51 17.30
CA LEU A 60 12.99 11.59 16.92
C LEU A 60 12.95 12.67 18.01
N LEU A 61 13.14 13.93 17.61
CA LEU A 61 13.02 15.09 18.50
C LEU A 61 11.57 15.56 18.68
N TYR A 62 10.62 14.99 17.92
CA TYR A 62 9.24 15.48 17.80
C TYR A 62 9.18 17.00 17.55
N GLN A 63 10.12 17.50 16.73
CA GLN A 63 10.19 18.88 16.26
C GLN A 63 10.23 18.87 14.73
N PHE A 64 9.22 19.48 14.11
CA PHE A 64 9.18 19.62 12.66
C PHE A 64 10.04 20.79 12.17
N ARG A 65 10.26 21.81 13.02
CA ARG A 65 10.91 23.09 12.73
C ARG A 65 10.26 23.80 11.53
N PRO A 66 8.96 24.14 11.63
CA PRO A 66 8.15 24.61 10.50
C PRO A 66 8.68 25.91 9.86
N ASP A 67 9.30 26.80 10.66
CA ASP A 67 9.83 28.09 10.22
C ASP A 67 11.28 28.04 9.73
N ASN A 68 11.96 26.89 9.85
CA ASN A 68 13.30 26.74 9.32
C ASN A 68 13.27 26.69 7.79
N THR A 69 14.23 27.34 7.16
CA THR A 69 14.51 27.13 5.74
C THR A 69 15.08 25.73 5.54
N ILE A 70 14.67 25.05 4.46
CA ILE A 70 15.16 23.71 4.12
C ILE A 70 16.22 23.74 3.03
N THR A 71 17.11 22.77 3.08
CA THR A 71 18.13 22.54 2.06
C THR A 71 17.56 21.84 0.82
N ARG A 72 18.28 21.94 -0.29
CA ARG A 72 17.95 21.23 -1.54
C ARG A 72 17.87 19.71 -1.33
N ALA A 73 18.79 19.13 -0.56
CA ALA A 73 18.77 17.70 -0.24
C ALA A 73 17.53 17.31 0.57
N GLU A 74 17.18 18.09 1.59
CA GLU A 74 16.00 17.85 2.41
C GLU A 74 14.71 17.95 1.59
N LEU A 75 14.58 18.95 0.71
CA LEU A 75 13.40 19.05 -0.13
C LEU A 75 13.29 17.84 -1.07
N VAL A 76 14.35 17.48 -1.79
CA VAL A 76 14.32 16.34 -2.72
C VAL A 76 13.99 15.04 -1.99
N ALA A 77 14.55 14.83 -0.80
CA ALA A 77 14.21 13.67 0.03
C ALA A 77 12.76 13.69 0.50
N MET A 78 12.23 14.85 0.92
CA MET A 78 10.81 15.00 1.27
C MET A 78 9.91 14.71 0.06
N THR A 79 10.22 15.28 -1.11
CA THR A 79 9.46 15.07 -2.35
C THR A 79 9.48 13.61 -2.77
N LEU A 80 10.64 12.96 -2.78
CA LEU A 80 10.73 11.54 -3.12
C LEU A 80 9.94 10.66 -2.14
N LYS A 81 10.08 10.94 -0.84
CA LYS A 81 9.39 10.17 0.20
C LYS A 81 7.87 10.26 0.03
N CYS A 82 7.37 11.47 -0.25
CA CYS A 82 5.95 11.73 -0.49
C CYS A 82 5.47 11.22 -1.85
N HIS A 83 6.35 11.10 -2.85
CA HIS A 83 5.99 10.61 -4.19
C HIS A 83 5.88 9.08 -4.24
N GLY A 84 6.47 8.36 -3.29
CA GLY A 84 6.44 6.90 -3.27
C GLY A 84 7.35 6.23 -4.32
N GLY A 85 8.31 6.96 -4.88
CA GLY A 85 9.21 6.45 -5.92
C GLY A 85 10.12 5.31 -5.41
N LYS A 86 10.00 4.12 -6.04
CA LYS A 86 10.87 2.95 -5.82
C LYS A 86 11.99 2.88 -6.86
N ASP A 87 13.06 2.13 -6.55
CA ASP A 87 14.31 2.04 -7.32
C ASP A 87 14.15 2.07 -8.85
N HIS A 88 15.04 2.81 -9.52
CA HIS A 88 15.16 2.83 -10.98
C HIS A 88 16.11 1.73 -11.43
N ASP A 89 15.65 0.77 -12.24
CA ASP A 89 16.41 -0.41 -12.74
C ASP A 89 17.57 -0.09 -13.72
N GLY A 90 18.11 1.13 -13.68
CA GLY A 90 19.19 1.60 -14.53
C GLY A 90 20.42 2.06 -13.74
N VAL A 91 21.61 1.83 -14.29
CA VAL A 91 22.85 2.45 -13.77
C VAL A 91 22.76 3.96 -13.97
N ILE A 92 22.33 4.70 -12.95
CA ILE A 92 22.39 6.16 -12.94
C ILE A 92 23.86 6.57 -12.75
N ILE A 93 24.46 7.11 -13.80
CA ILE A 93 25.80 7.72 -13.71
C ILE A 93 25.64 9.03 -12.94
N ASN A 94 26.16 9.09 -11.72
CA ASN A 94 26.13 10.29 -10.88
C ASN A 94 26.76 11.49 -11.61
N PRO A 95 25.98 12.52 -11.96
CA PRO A 95 26.48 13.70 -12.69
C PRO A 95 27.02 14.77 -11.75
N PHE A 96 26.81 14.66 -10.44
CA PHE A 96 27.09 15.70 -9.47
C PHE A 96 28.43 15.46 -8.77
N SER A 97 29.31 16.46 -8.85
CA SER A 97 30.64 16.42 -8.24
C SER A 97 30.63 16.51 -6.70
N ASP A 98 29.53 16.99 -6.13
CA ASP A 98 29.31 17.21 -4.70
C ASP A 98 28.30 16.24 -4.06
N VAL A 99 28.04 15.10 -4.73
CA VAL A 99 27.21 14.02 -4.21
C VAL A 99 28.03 12.73 -4.21
N GLN A 100 28.21 12.12 -3.04
CA GLN A 100 28.97 10.90 -2.82
C GLN A 100 28.02 9.73 -2.50
N ASN A 101 28.37 8.51 -2.87
CA ASN A 101 27.54 7.31 -2.63
C ASN A 101 27.22 7.08 -1.14
N SER A 102 28.02 7.62 -0.23
CA SER A 102 27.81 7.54 1.22
C SER A 102 26.87 8.61 1.78
N ASP A 103 26.46 9.59 0.98
CA ASP A 103 25.57 10.65 1.43
C ASP A 103 24.15 10.11 1.62
N TRP A 104 23.50 10.49 2.72
CA TRP A 104 22.12 10.06 3.01
C TRP A 104 21.12 10.50 1.93
N PHE A 105 21.46 11.56 1.19
CA PHE A 105 20.67 12.09 0.08
C PHE A 105 21.14 11.58 -1.29
N TYR A 106 22.09 10.64 -1.35
CA TYR A 106 22.58 10.09 -2.63
C TYR A 106 21.42 9.52 -3.45
N TYR A 107 20.66 8.60 -2.87
CA TYR A 107 19.52 7.98 -3.55
C TYR A 107 18.45 9.00 -3.96
N PRO A 108 17.96 9.88 -3.05
CA PRO A 108 17.05 10.96 -3.44
C PRO A 108 17.55 11.84 -4.59
N ALA A 109 18.82 12.24 -4.57
CA ALA A 109 19.39 13.07 -5.62
C ALA A 109 19.51 12.32 -6.96
N MET A 110 19.91 11.04 -6.94
CA MET A 110 20.01 10.23 -8.16
C MET A 110 18.64 9.94 -8.76
N PHE A 111 17.65 9.61 -7.92
CA PHE A 111 16.28 9.39 -8.35
C PHE A 111 15.72 10.65 -9.01
N ALA A 112 15.75 11.78 -8.31
CA ALA A 112 15.23 13.04 -8.82
C ALA A 112 15.93 13.48 -10.12
N TYR A 113 17.21 13.15 -10.29
CA TYR A 113 17.92 13.38 -11.55
C TYR A 113 17.44 12.44 -12.66
N GLY A 114 17.32 11.14 -12.39
CA GLY A 114 16.87 10.14 -13.36
C GLY A 114 15.47 10.40 -13.90
N PHE A 115 14.58 10.96 -13.07
CA PHE A 115 13.21 11.33 -13.45
C PHE A 115 13.06 12.79 -13.89
N ASN A 116 14.16 13.52 -14.12
CA ASN A 116 14.18 14.92 -14.58
C ASN A 116 13.51 15.94 -13.63
N TRP A 117 13.34 15.63 -12.35
CA TRP A 117 12.89 16.61 -11.35
C TRP A 117 13.98 17.65 -11.09
N ILE A 118 15.25 17.25 -11.22
CA ILE A 118 16.43 18.10 -11.10
C ILE A 118 17.41 17.88 -12.25
N GLU A 119 18.14 18.94 -12.61
CA GLU A 119 19.23 18.90 -13.59
C GLU A 119 20.60 19.15 -12.96
N GLY A 120 20.63 19.70 -11.73
CA GLY A 120 21.82 20.29 -11.13
C GLY A 120 22.11 21.71 -11.61
N TYR A 121 23.22 22.26 -11.16
CA TYR A 121 23.72 23.58 -11.57
C TYR A 121 24.73 23.46 -12.71
N THR A 122 24.94 24.57 -13.43
CA THR A 122 25.85 24.63 -14.59
C THR A 122 27.32 24.32 -14.27
N ASP A 123 27.69 24.36 -12.98
CA ASP A 123 29.00 23.98 -12.46
C ASP A 123 29.13 22.46 -12.18
N GLY A 124 28.10 21.66 -12.49
CA GLY A 124 28.09 20.21 -12.27
C GLY A 124 27.88 19.82 -10.81
N THR A 125 27.16 20.65 -10.04
CA THR A 125 26.85 20.40 -8.63
C THR A 125 25.34 20.28 -8.37
N PHE A 126 24.96 19.57 -7.31
CA PHE A 126 23.60 19.49 -6.78
C PHE A 126 23.32 20.57 -5.71
N LYS A 127 24.37 20.98 -4.98
CA LYS A 127 24.37 21.89 -3.82
C LYS A 127 23.45 21.39 -2.68
N PRO A 128 23.70 20.18 -2.15
CA PRO A 128 22.79 19.50 -1.21
C PRO A 128 22.50 20.30 0.05
N HIS A 129 23.48 21.05 0.55
CA HIS A 129 23.37 21.82 1.81
C HIS A 129 22.95 23.29 1.61
N GLN A 130 22.73 23.71 0.36
CA GLN A 130 22.24 25.06 0.10
C GLN A 130 20.74 25.12 0.41
N ASN A 131 20.31 26.16 1.14
CA ASN A 131 18.88 26.42 1.31
C ASN A 131 18.23 26.67 -0.06
N ILE A 132 17.11 26.02 -0.30
CA ILE A 132 16.40 26.09 -1.58
C ILE A 132 15.44 27.27 -1.61
N ASN A 133 15.38 27.96 -2.76
CA ASN A 133 14.43 29.04 -2.95
C ASN A 133 13.04 28.54 -3.40
N ARG A 134 12.02 29.38 -3.23
CA ARG A 134 10.61 29.08 -3.55
C ARG A 134 10.41 28.65 -5.01
N ALA A 135 11.11 29.28 -5.95
CA ALA A 135 11.00 28.95 -7.37
C ALA A 135 11.58 27.56 -7.70
N GLU A 136 12.76 27.24 -7.17
CA GLU A 136 13.38 25.92 -7.30
C GLU A 136 12.54 24.83 -6.63
N ALA A 137 11.96 25.12 -5.46
CA ALA A 137 11.11 24.18 -4.76
C ALA A 137 9.83 23.84 -5.56
N LEU A 138 9.19 24.85 -6.15
CA LEU A 138 8.03 24.64 -7.02
C LEU A 138 8.37 23.77 -8.22
N LYS A 139 9.48 24.05 -8.92
CA LYS A 139 9.91 23.21 -10.05
C LYS A 139 9.99 21.75 -9.62
N ILE A 140 10.74 21.45 -8.58
CA ILE A 140 11.00 20.07 -8.13
C ILE A 140 9.69 19.36 -7.78
N ILE A 141 8.83 19.99 -6.99
CA ILE A 141 7.58 19.37 -6.55
C ILE A 141 6.60 19.17 -7.72
N ILE A 142 6.49 20.15 -8.64
CA ILE A 142 5.55 20.05 -9.77
C ILE A 142 5.99 18.97 -10.77
N GLU A 143 7.28 18.93 -11.12
CA GLU A 143 7.84 17.89 -12.01
C GLU A 143 7.72 16.49 -11.40
N ALA A 144 7.74 16.39 -10.07
CA ALA A 144 7.56 15.11 -9.41
C ALA A 144 6.14 14.54 -9.51
N TYR A 145 5.12 15.38 -9.58
CA TYR A 145 3.72 14.93 -9.43
C TYR A 145 2.86 15.11 -10.68
N THR A 146 3.37 15.75 -11.73
CA THR A 146 2.53 16.16 -12.86
C THR A 146 3.27 16.03 -14.19
N ASP A 147 2.52 15.80 -15.27
CA ASP A 147 3.03 15.94 -16.64
C ASP A 147 3.09 17.44 -17.04
N PHE A 148 3.96 18.19 -16.36
CA PHE A 148 3.96 19.64 -16.46
C PHE A 148 4.37 20.15 -17.85
N ASP A 149 3.43 20.75 -18.58
CA ASP A 149 3.73 21.49 -19.81
C ASP A 149 3.80 23.01 -19.56
N SER A 150 5.02 23.53 -19.54
CA SER A 150 5.30 24.96 -19.36
C SER A 150 4.61 25.86 -20.39
N ALA A 151 4.32 25.38 -21.60
CA ALA A 151 3.68 26.17 -22.65
C ALA A 151 2.25 26.60 -22.28
N GLY A 152 1.55 25.78 -21.47
CA GLY A 152 0.21 26.09 -20.97
C GLY A 152 0.18 27.24 -19.94
N TRP A 153 1.33 27.65 -19.42
CA TRP A 153 1.44 28.55 -18.26
C TRP A 153 2.38 29.76 -18.48
N ASP A 154 2.80 30.00 -19.73
CA ASP A 154 3.75 31.06 -20.10
C ASP A 154 3.14 32.49 -20.15
N GLY A 155 1.88 32.65 -19.76
CA GLY A 155 1.18 33.94 -19.73
C GLY A 155 1.73 34.94 -18.69
N ASP A 156 1.22 36.17 -18.74
CA ASP A 156 1.56 37.22 -17.77
C ASP A 156 1.23 36.76 -16.34
N SER A 157 2.12 37.06 -15.39
CA SER A 157 1.92 36.69 -13.99
C SER A 157 1.10 37.73 -13.23
N ASN A 158 0.33 37.28 -12.25
CA ASN A 158 -0.37 38.16 -11.31
C ASN A 158 0.56 38.79 -10.27
N TYR A 159 1.83 38.37 -10.22
CA TYR A 159 2.82 38.86 -9.26
C TYR A 159 3.76 39.89 -9.91
N THR A 160 3.92 41.03 -9.23
CA THR A 160 4.67 42.19 -9.72
C THR A 160 6.18 41.95 -9.89
N ASP A 161 6.74 40.97 -9.19
CA ASP A 161 8.15 40.57 -9.24
C ASP A 161 8.40 39.32 -10.10
N VAL A 162 7.38 38.80 -10.77
CA VAL A 162 7.47 37.71 -11.74
C VAL A 162 7.38 38.30 -13.14
N ASN A 163 8.54 38.66 -13.69
CA ASN A 163 8.63 39.24 -15.03
C ASN A 163 8.58 38.16 -16.13
N ASN A 164 8.31 38.59 -17.38
CA ASN A 164 8.08 37.70 -18.51
C ASN A 164 9.29 36.81 -18.89
N ASN A 165 10.50 37.15 -18.44
CA ASN A 165 11.73 36.40 -18.70
C ASN A 165 12.17 35.53 -17.52
N LEU A 166 11.40 35.47 -16.42
CA LEU A 166 11.74 34.64 -15.27
C LEU A 166 11.53 33.16 -15.63
N TRP A 167 12.58 32.34 -15.51
CA TRP A 167 12.54 30.91 -15.83
C TRP A 167 11.45 30.14 -15.07
N ALA A 168 11.14 30.56 -13.84
CA ALA A 168 10.16 29.92 -12.97
C ALA A 168 8.71 30.39 -13.19
N LYS A 169 8.48 31.34 -14.10
CA LYS A 169 7.17 31.98 -14.31
C LYS A 169 6.05 30.96 -14.52
N ALA A 170 6.26 29.98 -15.39
CA ALA A 170 5.25 28.96 -15.70
C ALA A 170 4.88 28.14 -14.46
N TYR A 171 5.86 27.67 -13.69
CA TYR A 171 5.63 26.94 -12.43
C TYR A 171 4.88 27.78 -11.39
N ILE A 172 5.24 29.06 -11.27
CA ILE A 172 4.59 29.98 -10.33
C ILE A 172 3.12 30.22 -10.75
N ASN A 173 2.87 30.45 -12.04
CA ASN A 173 1.53 30.64 -12.56
C ASN A 173 0.67 29.39 -12.37
N TYR A 174 1.21 28.21 -12.67
CA TYR A 174 0.55 26.92 -12.44
C TYR A 174 0.19 26.72 -10.97
N ALA A 175 1.18 26.76 -10.07
CA ALA A 175 0.96 26.55 -8.65
C ALA A 175 0.00 27.57 -8.04
N SER A 176 0.03 28.82 -8.53
CA SER A 176 -0.91 29.85 -8.10
C SER A 176 -2.33 29.59 -8.60
N SER A 177 -2.50 29.04 -9.80
CA SER A 177 -3.83 28.70 -10.33
C SER A 177 -4.48 27.51 -9.62
N LYS A 178 -3.64 26.60 -9.13
CA LYS A 178 -4.02 25.42 -8.32
C LYS A 178 -4.19 25.74 -6.84
N ASN A 179 -3.91 26.96 -6.42
CA ASN A 179 -3.92 27.40 -5.02
C ASN A 179 -2.91 26.67 -4.10
N TYR A 180 -1.91 26.01 -4.67
CA TYR A 180 -0.79 25.41 -3.90
C TYR A 180 0.03 26.50 -3.20
N VAL A 181 0.16 27.66 -3.84
CA VAL A 181 0.89 28.83 -3.32
C VAL A 181 0.07 30.10 -3.43
N SER A 182 0.46 31.09 -2.62
CA SER A 182 -0.05 32.45 -2.69
C SER A 182 1.11 33.43 -2.58
N GLY A 183 0.96 34.60 -3.19
CA GLY A 183 1.90 35.71 -3.00
C GLY A 183 1.63 36.50 -1.72
N TYR A 184 2.44 37.53 -1.52
CA TYR A 184 2.37 38.44 -0.40
C TYR A 184 1.36 39.57 -0.66
N SER A 185 0.90 40.21 0.41
CA SER A 185 -0.07 41.31 0.34
C SER A 185 0.40 42.54 -0.45
N ASP A 186 1.71 42.66 -0.70
CA ASP A 186 2.32 43.70 -1.53
C ASP A 186 2.27 43.37 -3.05
N GLY A 187 1.67 42.24 -3.43
CA GLY A 187 1.57 41.79 -4.81
C GLY A 187 2.81 41.10 -5.35
N THR A 188 3.74 40.67 -4.48
CA THR A 188 4.96 39.93 -4.87
C THR A 188 4.82 38.42 -4.60
N PHE A 189 5.60 37.59 -5.29
CA PHE A 189 5.74 36.15 -5.03
C PHE A 189 7.05 35.80 -4.29
N ARG A 190 8.08 36.62 -4.49
CA ARG A 190 9.45 36.49 -3.97
C ARG A 190 10.12 35.16 -4.34
N PRO A 191 10.27 34.86 -5.65
CA PRO A 191 10.78 33.57 -6.12
C PRO A 191 12.17 33.20 -5.61
N GLY A 192 13.02 34.21 -5.35
CA GLY A 192 14.38 34.02 -4.84
C GLY A 192 14.50 33.88 -3.33
N ASN A 193 13.41 34.01 -2.56
CA ASN A 193 13.45 33.79 -1.11
C ASN A 193 13.54 32.29 -0.81
N ASN A 194 14.27 31.95 0.25
CA ASN A 194 14.29 30.57 0.75
C ASN A 194 12.90 30.15 1.23
N ILE A 195 12.50 28.93 0.91
CA ILE A 195 11.24 28.34 1.36
C ILE A 195 11.41 27.76 2.77
N THR A 196 10.39 27.90 3.62
CA THR A 196 10.38 27.21 4.92
C THR A 196 9.92 25.77 4.79
N ARG A 197 10.21 24.95 5.81
CA ARG A 197 9.78 23.55 5.85
C ARG A 197 8.26 23.40 5.85
N ALA A 198 7.53 24.29 6.53
CA ALA A 198 6.07 24.30 6.51
C ALA A 198 5.48 24.78 5.18
N GLU A 199 6.13 25.72 4.49
CA GLU A 199 5.73 26.11 3.13
C GLU A 199 5.92 24.97 2.14
N ALA A 200 7.04 24.24 2.23
CA ALA A 200 7.27 23.04 1.42
C ALA A 200 6.27 21.93 1.75
N ALA A 201 5.99 21.70 3.03
CA ALA A 201 4.97 20.74 3.48
C ALA A 201 3.58 21.07 2.92
N LYS A 202 3.17 22.35 2.94
CA LYS A 202 1.90 22.78 2.33
C LYS A 202 1.82 22.47 0.83
N ILE A 203 2.89 22.77 0.08
CA ILE A 203 2.86 22.54 -1.36
C ILE A 203 2.80 21.04 -1.64
N LEU A 204 3.62 20.26 -0.92
CA LEU A 204 3.64 18.79 -1.01
C LEU A 204 2.29 18.19 -0.62
N SER A 205 1.68 18.62 0.49
CA SER A 205 0.39 18.08 0.92
C SER A 205 -0.69 18.35 -0.13
N LEU A 206 -0.79 19.58 -0.63
CA LEU A 206 -1.86 19.95 -1.57
C LEU A 206 -1.71 19.27 -2.92
N ILE A 207 -0.47 19.18 -3.45
CA ILE A 207 -0.26 18.51 -4.73
C ILE A 207 -0.40 17.00 -4.59
N HIS A 208 0.09 16.41 -3.49
CA HIS A 208 -0.08 14.99 -3.20
C HIS A 208 -1.56 14.68 -3.06
N GLU A 209 -2.29 15.42 -2.24
CA GLU A 209 -3.73 15.25 -2.07
C GLU A 209 -4.50 15.34 -3.39
N GLU A 210 -4.25 16.37 -4.20
CA GLU A 210 -4.93 16.55 -5.50
C GLU A 210 -4.59 15.41 -6.50
N THR A 211 -3.33 14.99 -6.56
CA THR A 211 -2.89 13.97 -7.54
C THR A 211 -3.20 12.55 -7.10
N THR A 212 -3.27 12.31 -5.80
CA THR A 212 -3.60 11.01 -5.20
C THR A 212 -5.11 10.78 -5.18
N TYR A 213 -5.89 11.75 -4.67
CA TYR A 213 -7.32 11.60 -4.37
C TYR A 213 -8.26 12.43 -5.26
N GLY A 214 -7.75 13.32 -6.11
CA GLY A 214 -8.56 14.31 -6.83
C GLY A 214 -8.92 15.51 -5.95
N ASN A 215 -9.24 16.64 -6.58
CA ASN A 215 -9.40 17.96 -5.94
C ASN A 215 -10.24 17.92 -4.63
N PRO A 216 -9.81 18.58 -3.54
CA PRO A 216 -10.43 18.41 -2.22
C PRO A 216 -11.89 18.88 -2.20
N ALA A 217 -12.76 18.05 -1.63
CA ALA A 217 -14.10 18.46 -1.24
C ALA A 217 -14.03 19.56 -0.16
N PRO A 218 -14.97 20.52 -0.13
CA PRO A 218 -14.95 21.60 0.86
C PRO A 218 -15.19 21.06 2.28
N GLU A 219 -14.43 21.62 3.25
CA GLU A 219 -14.39 21.43 4.72
C GLU A 219 -15.32 20.37 5.38
N PRO A 220 -14.79 19.56 6.32
CA PRO A 220 -15.54 18.49 6.97
C PRO A 220 -16.75 19.03 7.75
N GLN A 221 -17.92 18.44 7.47
CA GLN A 221 -19.10 18.59 8.31
C GLN A 221 -18.95 17.76 9.60
N PRO A 222 -19.57 18.17 10.72
CA PRO A 222 -19.42 17.50 12.01
C PRO A 222 -19.81 16.02 11.93
N GLU A 223 -18.88 15.21 12.43
CA GLU A 223 -18.91 13.76 12.63
C GLU A 223 -20.31 13.24 13.03
N GLN A 224 -20.85 12.31 12.25
CA GLN A 224 -21.98 11.49 12.68
C GLN A 224 -21.42 10.33 13.50
N GLU A 225 -21.89 10.17 14.73
CA GLU A 225 -21.58 9.04 15.60
C GLU A 225 -21.90 7.72 14.87
N GLU A 226 -20.90 6.86 14.69
CA GLU A 226 -21.08 5.47 14.28
C GLU A 226 -22.00 4.74 15.29
N PRO A 227 -22.93 3.88 14.82
CA PRO A 227 -23.75 3.09 15.72
C PRO A 227 -22.88 2.03 16.44
N GLU A 228 -23.14 1.81 17.74
CA GLU A 228 -22.52 0.72 18.51
C GLU A 228 -22.62 -0.65 17.79
N PRO A 229 -21.59 -1.51 17.85
CA PRO A 229 -21.60 -2.80 17.19
C PRO A 229 -22.72 -3.67 17.75
N THR A 230 -23.61 -4.10 16.85
CA THR A 230 -24.56 -5.18 17.13
C THR A 230 -23.81 -6.48 17.47
N PRO A 231 -24.34 -7.34 18.36
CA PRO A 231 -23.70 -8.62 18.67
C PRO A 231 -23.50 -9.45 17.40
N GLU A 232 -22.25 -9.80 17.09
CA GLU A 232 -21.89 -10.62 15.93
C GLU A 232 -22.57 -11.99 16.00
N GLU A 233 -23.19 -12.39 14.89
CA GLU A 233 -23.67 -13.77 14.73
C GLU A 233 -22.47 -14.75 14.78
N PRO A 234 -22.67 -15.98 15.27
CA PRO A 234 -21.58 -16.95 15.33
C PRO A 234 -21.00 -17.23 13.94
N VAL A 235 -19.68 -17.02 13.80
CA VAL A 235 -18.92 -17.24 12.57
C VAL A 235 -19.05 -18.69 12.10
N ASN A 236 -19.49 -18.90 10.84
CA ASN A 236 -19.57 -20.23 10.26
C ASN A 236 -18.26 -20.62 9.56
N THR A 237 -17.50 -21.53 10.18
CA THR A 237 -16.21 -22.03 9.68
C THR A 237 -16.29 -23.45 9.12
N ALA A 238 -17.49 -24.02 9.01
CA ALA A 238 -17.67 -25.38 8.53
C ALA A 238 -17.27 -25.47 7.04
N GLY A 239 -16.23 -26.26 6.76
CA GLY A 239 -15.70 -26.43 5.40
C GLY A 239 -14.63 -25.41 5.00
N SER A 240 -14.27 -24.46 5.87
CA SER A 240 -13.10 -23.61 5.67
C SER A 240 -11.82 -24.45 5.61
N PRO A 241 -10.82 -24.05 4.81
CA PRO A 241 -9.46 -24.56 4.95
C PRO A 241 -8.94 -24.33 6.37
N THR A 242 -8.07 -25.22 6.86
CA THR A 242 -7.55 -25.14 8.22
C THR A 242 -6.04 -25.36 8.28
N VAL A 243 -5.39 -24.69 9.23
CA VAL A 243 -3.96 -24.84 9.53
C VAL A 243 -3.82 -25.03 11.03
N GLU A 244 -3.32 -26.20 11.45
CA GLU A 244 -3.14 -26.57 12.86
C GLU A 244 -4.40 -26.33 13.72
N GLY A 245 -5.59 -26.50 13.13
CA GLY A 245 -6.88 -26.32 13.82
C GLY A 245 -7.51 -24.93 13.70
N CYS A 246 -6.77 -23.92 13.23
CA CYS A 246 -7.34 -22.62 12.90
C CYS A 246 -7.97 -22.63 11.51
N PRO A 247 -9.21 -22.15 11.33
CA PRO A 247 -9.73 -21.90 9.98
C PRO A 247 -8.95 -20.76 9.35
N VAL A 248 -8.82 -20.78 8.04
CA VAL A 248 -8.27 -19.67 7.26
C VAL A 248 -9.45 -18.96 6.63
N PHE A 249 -9.99 -18.03 7.41
CA PHE A 249 -11.23 -17.30 7.18
C PHE A 249 -12.52 -18.12 7.29
N PRO A 250 -13.66 -17.44 7.54
CA PRO A 250 -14.98 -18.05 7.50
C PRO A 250 -15.31 -18.70 6.16
N SER A 251 -16.28 -19.63 6.16
CA SER A 251 -16.69 -20.36 4.95
C SER A 251 -17.38 -19.49 3.90
N ASP A 252 -17.94 -18.35 4.32
CA ASP A 252 -18.55 -17.32 3.48
C ASP A 252 -17.57 -16.18 3.13
N ASN A 253 -16.31 -16.30 3.52
CA ASN A 253 -15.27 -15.36 3.10
C ASN A 253 -15.05 -15.46 1.57
N PRO A 254 -14.74 -14.36 0.86
CA PRO A 254 -14.44 -14.40 -0.56
C PRO A 254 -13.33 -15.37 -0.96
N TRP A 255 -12.37 -15.67 -0.08
CA TRP A 255 -11.37 -16.71 -0.32
C TRP A 255 -12.00 -18.11 -0.40
N ASN A 256 -12.98 -18.41 0.45
CA ASN A 256 -13.57 -19.75 0.61
C ASN A 256 -14.90 -19.95 -0.14
N THR A 257 -15.34 -18.94 -0.89
CA THR A 257 -16.64 -18.95 -1.57
C THR A 257 -16.57 -19.68 -2.91
N ASP A 258 -17.49 -20.61 -3.14
CA ASP A 258 -17.70 -21.27 -4.44
C ASP A 258 -18.28 -20.26 -5.45
N ILE A 259 -17.51 -19.99 -6.52
CA ILE A 259 -17.84 -19.04 -7.57
C ILE A 259 -18.20 -19.73 -8.90
N SER A 260 -18.32 -21.06 -8.92
CA SER A 260 -18.54 -21.84 -10.15
C SER A 260 -19.83 -21.45 -10.87
N SER A 261 -20.81 -20.91 -10.15
CA SER A 261 -22.08 -20.43 -10.69
C SER A 261 -22.16 -18.91 -10.89
N TYR A 262 -21.11 -18.16 -10.58
CA TYR A 262 -21.14 -16.70 -10.69
C TYR A 262 -21.26 -16.28 -12.17
N PRO A 263 -21.93 -15.16 -12.47
CA PRO A 263 -22.04 -14.67 -13.83
C PRO A 263 -20.67 -14.22 -14.34
N VAL A 264 -20.40 -14.45 -15.63
CA VAL A 264 -19.20 -13.95 -16.30
C VAL A 264 -19.27 -12.42 -16.35
N HIS A 265 -18.15 -11.78 -16.01
CA HIS A 265 -18.01 -10.33 -16.08
C HIS A 265 -18.09 -9.85 -17.53
N GLU A 266 -18.82 -8.76 -17.79
CA GLU A 266 -19.03 -8.27 -19.17
C GLU A 266 -17.73 -7.90 -19.89
N ASN A 267 -16.73 -7.44 -19.14
CA ASN A 267 -15.39 -7.08 -19.63
C ASN A 267 -14.37 -8.24 -19.60
N SER A 268 -14.82 -9.48 -19.38
CA SER A 268 -13.93 -10.65 -19.21
C SER A 268 -12.94 -10.80 -20.36
N ASP A 269 -13.39 -10.69 -21.62
CA ASP A 269 -12.51 -10.90 -22.79
C ASP A 269 -11.36 -9.89 -22.85
N ASN A 270 -11.61 -8.63 -22.46
CA ASN A 270 -10.58 -7.58 -22.46
C ASN A 270 -9.56 -7.78 -21.33
N TYR A 271 -10.01 -8.12 -20.13
CA TYR A 271 -9.11 -8.46 -19.01
C TYR A 271 -8.25 -9.69 -19.33
N ILE A 272 -8.83 -10.74 -19.91
CA ILE A 272 -8.07 -11.93 -20.29
C ILE A 272 -7.06 -11.58 -21.40
N ALA A 273 -7.46 -10.78 -22.39
CA ALA A 273 -6.58 -10.36 -23.48
C ALA A 273 -5.39 -9.52 -23.00
N SER A 274 -5.57 -8.65 -21.99
CA SER A 274 -4.46 -7.84 -21.46
C SER A 274 -3.43 -8.68 -20.70
N ILE A 275 -3.86 -9.66 -19.89
CA ILE A 275 -2.95 -10.58 -19.19
C ILE A 275 -2.26 -11.54 -20.17
N LEU A 276 -2.96 -11.99 -21.22
CA LEU A 276 -2.38 -12.84 -22.28
C LEU A 276 -1.24 -12.16 -23.06
N ALA A 277 -1.13 -10.83 -23.01
CA ALA A 277 -0.12 -10.09 -23.75
C ALA A 277 1.32 -10.34 -23.25
N GLY A 278 1.50 -10.66 -21.96
CA GLY A 278 2.82 -11.00 -21.42
C GLY A 278 3.11 -12.50 -21.39
N ARG A 279 2.11 -13.34 -21.05
CA ARG A 279 2.24 -14.80 -21.06
C ARG A 279 0.93 -15.48 -21.46
N GLU A 280 1.01 -16.57 -22.23
CA GLU A 280 -0.18 -17.25 -22.75
C GLU A 280 -0.68 -18.41 -21.88
N THR A 281 0.10 -18.89 -20.90
CA THR A 281 -0.23 -20.06 -20.09
C THR A 281 0.00 -19.83 -18.61
N LEU A 282 -0.66 -20.64 -17.77
CA LEU A 282 -0.45 -20.64 -16.33
C LEU A 282 1.01 -20.92 -15.97
N HIS A 283 1.47 -20.37 -14.84
CA HIS A 283 2.80 -20.62 -14.31
C HIS A 283 2.72 -20.92 -12.81
N PRO A 284 3.08 -22.13 -12.36
CA PRO A 284 3.27 -22.38 -10.93
C PRO A 284 4.60 -21.79 -10.48
N ASP A 285 4.54 -20.82 -9.57
CA ASP A 285 5.70 -20.15 -8.97
C ASP A 285 5.98 -20.69 -7.55
N PHE A 286 6.09 -22.01 -7.47
CA PHE A 286 6.41 -22.79 -6.28
C PHE A 286 6.83 -24.20 -6.70
N GLY A 287 7.60 -24.89 -5.86
CA GLY A 287 8.12 -26.22 -6.19
C GLY A 287 8.93 -26.86 -5.07
N GLY A 288 9.42 -28.08 -5.33
CA GLY A 288 10.12 -28.92 -4.36
C GLY A 288 11.60 -28.60 -4.23
N ASN A 289 12.16 -27.84 -5.17
CA ASN A 289 13.57 -27.50 -5.23
C ASN A 289 14.02 -26.41 -4.23
N GLY A 290 13.07 -25.78 -3.53
CA GLY A 290 13.32 -24.70 -2.57
C GLY A 290 13.73 -23.36 -3.19
N GLU A 291 13.60 -23.22 -4.52
CA GLU A 291 13.89 -21.98 -5.25
C GLU A 291 12.69 -21.03 -5.27
N TYR A 292 11.47 -21.58 -5.26
CA TYR A 292 10.21 -20.85 -5.42
C TYR A 292 9.19 -21.21 -4.34
N GLY A 293 8.19 -20.34 -4.20
CA GLY A 293 7.11 -20.46 -3.20
C GLY A 293 7.40 -19.65 -1.95
N ILE A 294 6.33 -19.34 -1.21
CA ILE A 294 6.37 -18.45 -0.05
C ILE A 294 6.36 -19.29 1.23
N PRO A 295 7.41 -19.26 2.05
CA PRO A 295 7.43 -20.04 3.27
C PRO A 295 6.56 -19.38 4.35
N TYR A 296 6.07 -20.19 5.27
CA TYR A 296 5.38 -19.72 6.47
C TYR A 296 5.82 -20.54 7.69
N VAL A 297 5.56 -20.01 8.88
CA VAL A 297 5.79 -20.71 10.14
C VAL A 297 4.57 -20.58 11.05
N THR A 298 4.30 -21.60 11.85
CA THR A 298 3.30 -21.55 12.92
C THR A 298 3.97 -21.32 14.26
N VAL A 299 3.30 -20.56 15.12
CA VAL A 299 3.72 -20.25 16.48
C VAL A 299 2.53 -20.41 17.41
N ASN A 300 2.81 -20.65 18.69
CA ASN A 300 1.76 -20.64 19.72
C ASN A 300 1.57 -19.21 20.24
N GLY A 301 0.48 -18.97 20.98
CA GLY A 301 0.14 -17.63 21.49
C GLY A 301 1.08 -17.10 22.58
N ASP A 302 2.02 -17.92 23.04
CA ASP A 302 3.09 -17.54 23.98
C ASP A 302 4.39 -17.10 23.29
N GLN A 303 4.45 -17.13 21.96
CA GLN A 303 5.58 -16.65 21.17
C GLN A 303 5.87 -15.18 21.52
N PRO A 304 7.10 -14.86 21.99
CA PRO A 304 7.46 -13.48 22.30
C PRO A 304 7.27 -12.57 21.09
N LYS A 305 6.52 -11.48 21.30
CA LYS A 305 6.39 -10.43 20.30
C LYS A 305 7.65 -9.57 20.25
N VAL A 306 8.05 -9.21 19.03
CA VAL A 306 9.24 -8.43 18.72
C VAL A 306 8.86 -7.15 17.98
N PRO A 307 9.65 -6.06 18.09
CA PRO A 307 9.41 -4.85 17.32
C PRO A 307 9.42 -5.12 15.81
N VAL A 308 8.52 -4.47 15.09
CA VAL A 308 8.51 -4.40 13.63
C VAL A 308 8.52 -2.92 13.25
N GLU A 309 9.48 -2.54 12.43
CA GLU A 309 9.58 -1.20 11.85
C GLU A 309 9.24 -1.30 10.37
N ALA A 310 8.07 -0.80 9.98
CA ALA A 310 7.64 -0.75 8.58
C ALA A 310 7.91 0.63 7.97
N TYR A 311 8.41 0.67 6.73
CA TYR A 311 8.56 1.95 6.02
C TYR A 311 7.28 2.41 5.30
N TYR A 312 6.33 1.52 5.03
CA TYR A 312 4.92 1.80 4.74
C TYR A 312 4.08 1.71 6.02
N GLY A 313 4.48 2.45 7.06
CA GLY A 313 3.87 2.36 8.39
C GLY A 313 2.39 2.75 8.43
N ASP A 314 1.98 3.72 7.61
CA ASP A 314 0.61 4.28 7.62
C ASP A 314 -0.42 3.38 6.90
N GLU A 315 0.06 2.36 6.19
CA GLU A 315 -0.76 1.27 5.62
C GLU A 315 -0.44 -0.08 6.29
N SER A 316 0.25 -0.05 7.44
CA SER A 316 0.65 -1.23 8.20
C SER A 316 -0.03 -1.30 9.56
N ASP A 317 -0.26 -2.51 10.05
CA ASP A 317 -0.67 -2.71 11.43
C ASP A 317 0.57 -2.70 12.34
N LEU A 318 0.75 -1.69 13.18
CA LEU A 318 1.93 -1.59 14.05
C LEU A 318 1.53 -1.52 15.53
N PRO A 319 1.01 -2.62 16.11
CA PRO A 319 0.63 -2.65 17.52
C PRO A 319 1.86 -2.46 18.41
N ALA A 320 1.70 -1.72 19.52
CA ALA A 320 2.80 -1.34 20.40
C ALA A 320 3.54 -2.54 21.00
N GLU A 321 2.87 -3.67 21.17
CA GLU A 321 3.46 -4.91 21.66
C GLU A 321 4.27 -5.69 20.60
N GLY A 322 4.18 -5.33 19.32
CA GLY A 322 4.93 -5.93 18.22
C GLY A 322 4.28 -7.19 17.61
N TYR A 323 5.08 -7.94 16.85
CA TYR A 323 4.65 -9.13 16.11
C TYR A 323 5.27 -10.40 16.68
N PRO A 324 4.58 -11.56 16.66
CA PRO A 324 5.13 -12.82 17.15
C PRO A 324 6.06 -13.50 16.12
N ILE A 325 6.95 -12.74 15.44
CA ILE A 325 7.85 -13.28 14.42
C ILE A 325 9.12 -13.84 15.07
N PRO A 326 9.38 -15.16 15.02
CA PRO A 326 10.64 -15.74 15.51
C PRO A 326 11.86 -15.17 14.79
N ALA A 327 13.01 -15.09 15.47
CA ALA A 327 14.24 -14.58 14.84
C ALA A 327 14.75 -15.47 13.69
N ASP A 328 14.36 -16.74 13.67
CA ASP A 328 14.65 -17.74 12.64
C ASP A 328 13.45 -18.00 11.72
N ALA A 329 12.46 -17.10 11.70
CA ALA A 329 11.34 -17.17 10.75
C ALA A 329 11.88 -17.26 9.32
N PRO A 330 11.34 -18.17 8.49
CA PRO A 330 11.79 -18.30 7.12
C PRO A 330 11.40 -17.04 6.33
N VAL A 331 12.35 -16.52 5.56
CA VAL A 331 12.15 -15.41 4.64
C VAL A 331 12.08 -15.98 3.24
N GLU A 332 11.08 -15.57 2.48
CA GLU A 332 10.98 -15.92 1.06
C GLU A 332 12.28 -15.55 0.30
N GLY A 333 12.64 -16.38 -0.68
CA GLY A 333 13.70 -16.05 -1.63
C GLY A 333 13.29 -14.90 -2.56
N GLY A 334 14.27 -14.31 -3.25
CA GLY A 334 14.03 -13.23 -4.21
C GLY A 334 14.03 -11.83 -3.59
N SER A 335 13.43 -10.86 -4.29
CA SER A 335 13.38 -9.46 -3.89
C SER A 335 12.35 -9.17 -2.81
N ASP A 336 11.22 -9.88 -2.83
CA ASP A 336 10.04 -9.52 -2.03
C ASP A 336 10.17 -9.89 -0.57
N LYS A 337 10.87 -10.99 -0.26
CA LYS A 337 11.26 -11.37 1.11
C LYS A 337 10.07 -11.38 2.07
N HIS A 338 8.97 -12.02 1.67
CA HIS A 338 7.82 -12.20 2.54
C HIS A 338 8.19 -13.01 3.80
N VAL A 339 7.59 -12.67 4.94
CA VAL A 339 7.60 -13.47 6.17
C VAL A 339 6.17 -13.64 6.66
N LEU A 340 5.69 -14.88 6.71
CA LEU A 340 4.33 -15.22 7.10
C LEU A 340 4.34 -16.05 8.38
N VAL A 341 3.61 -15.59 9.41
CA VAL A 341 3.55 -16.21 10.74
C VAL A 341 2.10 -16.39 11.16
N ILE A 342 1.74 -17.60 11.57
CA ILE A 342 0.39 -17.93 12.03
C ILE A 342 0.46 -18.25 13.52
N ASP A 343 -0.23 -17.45 14.34
CA ASP A 343 -0.48 -17.77 15.74
C ASP A 343 -1.67 -18.73 15.81
N THR A 344 -1.39 -19.99 16.13
CA THR A 344 -2.38 -21.08 16.10
C THR A 344 -3.24 -21.16 17.35
N ASP A 345 -2.88 -20.47 18.44
CA ASP A 345 -3.74 -20.40 19.63
C ASP A 345 -4.79 -19.31 19.51
N ASN A 346 -4.45 -18.22 18.81
CA ASN A 346 -5.33 -17.07 18.63
C ASN A 346 -5.94 -16.98 17.21
N CYS A 347 -5.53 -17.85 16.29
CA CYS A 347 -5.93 -17.85 14.88
C CYS A 347 -5.71 -16.51 14.18
N MET A 348 -4.52 -15.94 14.40
CA MET A 348 -4.09 -14.68 13.80
C MET A 348 -2.99 -14.94 12.77
N LEU A 349 -3.09 -14.26 11.63
CA LEU A 349 -2.07 -14.25 10.59
C LEU A 349 -1.32 -12.92 10.63
N TYR A 350 0.00 -13.00 10.63
CA TYR A 350 0.93 -11.89 10.61
C TYR A 350 1.81 -12.01 9.37
N GLU A 351 1.82 -11.00 8.52
CA GLU A 351 2.57 -11.03 7.26
C GLU A 351 3.36 -9.75 7.08
N THR A 352 4.56 -9.87 6.54
CA THR A 352 5.41 -8.72 6.20
C THR A 352 6.03 -8.89 4.82
N TRP A 353 6.30 -7.77 4.16
CA TRP A 353 7.01 -7.69 2.88
C TRP A 353 8.34 -6.92 3.06
N ASP A 354 9.32 -7.16 2.18
CA ASP A 354 10.71 -6.68 2.23
C ASP A 354 11.37 -6.87 3.61
N SER A 355 11.29 -8.10 4.11
CA SER A 355 11.62 -8.39 5.51
C SER A 355 13.12 -8.61 5.71
N THR A 356 13.70 -7.89 6.67
CA THR A 356 15.08 -8.06 7.12
C THR A 356 15.13 -8.11 8.65
N TYR A 357 15.68 -9.20 9.20
CA TYR A 357 15.92 -9.30 10.63
C TYR A 357 17.05 -8.33 11.04
N VAL A 358 16.78 -7.44 12.00
CA VAL A 358 17.73 -6.40 12.43
C VAL A 358 18.13 -6.51 13.91
N GLY A 359 17.39 -7.28 14.71
CA GLY A 359 17.73 -7.53 16.12
C GLY A 359 17.55 -6.29 17.03
N PRO A 360 16.64 -6.31 18.02
CA PRO A 360 15.82 -7.45 18.46
C PRO A 360 14.57 -7.70 17.62
N GLY A 361 14.34 -6.96 16.53
CA GLY A 361 13.13 -7.02 15.71
C GLY A 361 13.38 -7.13 14.21
N TRP A 362 12.40 -6.71 13.41
CA TRP A 362 12.41 -6.77 11.95
C TRP A 362 12.23 -5.38 11.35
N SER A 363 13.04 -5.07 10.32
CA SER A 363 12.80 -3.95 9.40
C SER A 363 12.07 -4.52 8.20
N VAL A 364 10.93 -3.93 7.85
CA VAL A 364 10.04 -4.44 6.80
C VAL A 364 9.55 -3.29 5.93
N GLY A 365 9.05 -3.60 4.75
CA GLY A 365 8.33 -2.64 3.93
C GLY A 365 6.93 -2.38 4.40
N SER A 366 6.12 -3.42 4.53
CA SER A 366 4.77 -3.35 5.09
C SER A 366 4.55 -4.49 6.07
N ALA A 367 3.57 -4.32 6.95
CA ALA A 367 3.18 -5.31 7.94
C ALA A 367 1.66 -5.37 8.06
N ALA A 368 1.08 -6.57 8.00
CA ALA A 368 -0.36 -6.77 8.03
C ALA A 368 -0.75 -7.85 9.05
N ILE A 369 -1.88 -7.64 9.73
CA ILE A 369 -2.48 -8.58 10.68
C ILE A 369 -3.89 -8.92 10.18
N PHE A 370 -4.19 -10.21 10.11
CA PHE A 370 -5.52 -10.71 9.75
C PHE A 370 -6.05 -11.63 10.83
N ASP A 371 -7.29 -11.38 11.27
CA ASP A 371 -8.05 -12.32 12.08
C ASP A 371 -8.64 -13.40 11.17
N LEU A 372 -8.13 -14.64 11.29
CA LEU A 372 -8.55 -15.74 10.43
C LEU A 372 -9.96 -16.26 10.80
N MET A 373 -10.59 -15.71 11.82
CA MET A 373 -11.98 -15.97 12.19
C MET A 373 -12.93 -14.89 11.64
N SER A 374 -12.44 -13.87 10.94
CA SER A 374 -13.22 -12.71 10.54
C SER A 374 -13.34 -12.55 9.02
N ASN A 375 -14.40 -11.86 8.59
CA ASN A 375 -14.54 -11.35 7.22
C ASN A 375 -14.14 -9.88 7.11
N ALA A 376 -13.58 -9.29 8.17
CA ALA A 376 -13.09 -7.92 8.15
C ALA A 376 -12.03 -7.74 7.07
N LEU A 377 -12.22 -6.70 6.26
CA LEU A 377 -11.24 -6.25 5.29
C LEU A 377 -10.24 -5.32 5.96
N ARG A 378 -9.07 -5.13 5.33
CA ARG A 378 -8.23 -3.97 5.65
C ARG A 378 -8.98 -2.68 5.33
N PRO A 379 -8.57 -1.52 5.88
CA PRO A 379 -9.12 -0.25 5.45
C PRO A 379 -8.94 -0.03 3.94
N ASP A 380 -9.90 0.62 3.31
CA ASP A 380 -9.79 1.01 1.90
C ASP A 380 -8.58 1.92 1.70
N GLY A 381 -7.82 1.65 0.64
CA GLY A 381 -6.56 2.30 0.33
C GLY A 381 -5.34 1.69 1.04
N TRP A 382 -5.51 0.74 1.97
CA TRP A 382 -4.36 0.11 2.62
C TRP A 382 -3.86 -1.10 1.85
N THR A 383 -2.58 -1.09 1.50
CA THR A 383 -1.85 -2.28 1.07
C THR A 383 -1.63 -3.27 2.21
N SER A 384 -0.95 -4.38 1.93
CA SER A 384 -0.55 -5.39 2.91
C SER A 384 0.87 -5.88 2.59
N ALA A 385 1.21 -7.11 2.99
CA ALA A 385 2.37 -7.79 2.42
C ALA A 385 2.20 -8.06 0.90
N ASP A 386 0.95 -8.07 0.42
CA ASP A 386 0.54 -8.14 -0.98
C ASP A 386 -0.01 -6.79 -1.46
N ALA A 387 0.26 -6.40 -2.71
CA ALA A 387 -0.09 -5.08 -3.22
C ALA A 387 -1.59 -4.76 -3.26
N ALA A 388 -2.46 -5.76 -3.35
CA ALA A 388 -3.92 -5.56 -3.34
C ALA A 388 -4.51 -5.29 -1.95
N GLY A 389 -3.69 -5.31 -0.88
CA GLY A 389 -4.18 -5.29 0.50
C GLY A 389 -4.68 -6.66 0.98
N LEU A 390 -4.32 -7.73 0.27
CA LEU A 390 -4.82 -9.08 0.49
C LEU A 390 -3.87 -9.94 1.37
N PRO A 391 -4.40 -10.87 2.17
CA PRO A 391 -3.57 -11.84 2.89
C PRO A 391 -2.91 -12.82 1.93
N VAL A 392 -1.57 -12.85 1.89
CA VAL A 392 -0.77 -13.72 1.01
C VAL A 392 -1.11 -15.17 1.29
N PHE A 393 -1.05 -15.58 2.57
CA PHE A 393 -1.20 -16.96 3.02
C PHE A 393 -2.55 -17.57 2.64
N ALA A 394 -3.62 -16.78 2.59
CA ALA A 394 -4.94 -17.27 2.22
C ALA A 394 -5.05 -17.68 0.75
N GLY A 395 -4.19 -17.12 -0.10
CA GLY A 395 -4.11 -17.46 -1.52
C GLY A 395 -3.05 -18.51 -1.86
N LEU A 396 -2.23 -18.96 -0.90
CA LEU A 396 -1.17 -19.94 -1.15
C LEU A 396 -1.74 -21.35 -1.27
N ILE A 397 -1.38 -22.04 -2.34
CA ILE A 397 -1.57 -23.48 -2.46
C ILE A 397 -0.68 -24.19 -1.44
N ARG A 398 -1.25 -25.02 -0.55
CA ARG A 398 -0.47 -25.77 0.45
C ARG A 398 -0.40 -27.26 0.11
N TYR A 399 0.78 -27.85 0.33
CA TYR A 399 1.05 -29.25 0.00
C TYR A 399 0.04 -30.21 0.63
N ASN A 400 -0.26 -30.03 1.93
CA ASN A 400 -1.14 -30.95 2.64
C ASN A 400 -2.58 -30.93 2.10
N GLU A 401 -3.04 -29.83 1.52
CA GLU A 401 -4.38 -29.73 0.89
C GLU A 401 -4.39 -30.42 -0.47
N ALA A 402 -3.37 -30.14 -1.29
CA ALA A 402 -3.20 -30.82 -2.57
C ALA A 402 -3.07 -32.34 -2.40
N GLU A 403 -2.33 -32.79 -1.38
CA GLU A 403 -2.19 -34.20 -1.03
C GLU A 403 -3.48 -34.82 -0.48
N ALA A 404 -4.28 -34.04 0.25
CA ALA A 404 -5.62 -34.46 0.67
C ALA A 404 -6.62 -34.58 -0.50
N GLY A 405 -6.27 -34.05 -1.67
CA GLY A 405 -7.04 -34.14 -2.89
C GLY A 405 -8.08 -33.02 -3.08
N GLU A 406 -8.10 -32.01 -2.22
CA GLU A 406 -9.03 -30.88 -2.31
C GLU A 406 -8.39 -29.61 -1.73
N ILE A 407 -8.47 -28.52 -2.50
CA ILE A 407 -8.13 -27.16 -2.08
C ILE A 407 -9.44 -26.37 -2.03
N ASN A 408 -9.79 -25.85 -0.85
CA ASN A 408 -11.11 -25.27 -0.56
C ASN A 408 -11.10 -23.73 -0.51
N HIS A 409 -10.18 -23.11 -1.24
CA HIS A 409 -10.05 -21.66 -1.31
C HIS A 409 -9.56 -21.19 -2.68
N ALA A 410 -9.68 -19.89 -2.92
CA ALA A 410 -9.13 -19.21 -4.08
C ALA A 410 -7.61 -19.19 -4.03
N ILE A 411 -7.00 -19.14 -5.20
CA ILE A 411 -5.54 -19.07 -5.34
C ILE A 411 -5.14 -17.63 -5.67
N ARG A 412 -4.06 -17.10 -5.09
CA ARG A 412 -3.56 -15.78 -5.50
C ARG A 412 -2.76 -15.88 -6.81
N PHE A 413 -2.89 -14.88 -7.67
CA PHE A 413 -2.10 -14.77 -8.89
C PHE A 413 -1.67 -13.34 -9.19
N THR A 414 -0.74 -13.17 -10.13
CA THR A 414 -0.23 -11.85 -10.55
C THR A 414 -0.49 -11.54 -12.02
N ALA A 415 -0.55 -10.24 -12.33
CA ALA A 415 -0.61 -9.69 -13.69
C ALA A 415 0.37 -8.53 -13.83
N SER A 416 0.94 -8.32 -15.01
CA SER A 416 2.01 -7.34 -15.23
C SER A 416 1.51 -5.90 -15.32
N HIS A 417 0.25 -5.72 -15.72
CA HIS A 417 -0.38 -4.42 -15.88
C HIS A 417 -1.78 -4.45 -15.30
N THR A 418 -2.05 -3.55 -14.36
CA THR A 418 -3.35 -3.39 -13.70
C THR A 418 -3.88 -1.97 -13.89
N GLN A 419 -5.16 -1.75 -13.58
CA GLN A 419 -5.74 -0.41 -13.52
C GLN A 419 -5.68 0.16 -12.09
N LYS A 420 -5.77 1.49 -11.97
CA LYS A 420 -5.92 2.27 -10.74
C LYS A 420 -7.32 2.05 -10.16
N ALA A 421 -7.61 0.81 -9.79
CA ALA A 421 -8.86 0.38 -9.22
C ALA A 421 -8.75 -1.00 -8.57
N TYR A 422 -9.67 -1.32 -7.66
CA TYR A 422 -9.77 -2.63 -7.03
C TYR A 422 -11.23 -3.09 -6.88
N ILE A 423 -11.42 -4.39 -6.64
CA ILE A 423 -12.69 -5.03 -6.29
C ILE A 423 -12.48 -5.76 -4.97
N HIS A 424 -13.38 -5.58 -4.00
CA HIS A 424 -13.30 -6.31 -2.74
C HIS A 424 -13.25 -7.85 -2.96
N PRO A 425 -12.44 -8.59 -2.17
CA PRO A 425 -11.83 -8.18 -0.90
C PRO A 425 -10.53 -7.38 -1.01
N ALA A 426 -10.02 -7.09 -2.22
CA ALA A 426 -8.89 -6.16 -2.33
C ALA A 426 -9.31 -4.78 -1.80
N THR A 427 -8.35 -4.06 -1.24
CA THR A 427 -8.55 -2.72 -0.66
C THR A 427 -7.60 -1.71 -1.26
N HIS A 428 -6.66 -2.14 -2.11
CA HIS A 428 -5.63 -1.28 -2.68
C HIS A 428 -5.35 -1.62 -4.15
N PHE A 429 -4.76 -0.67 -4.89
CA PHE A 429 -4.31 -0.83 -6.27
C PHE A 429 -2.83 -0.45 -6.39
N ALA A 430 -2.10 -1.04 -7.34
CA ALA A 430 -0.68 -0.72 -7.55
C ALA A 430 -0.40 -0.15 -8.95
N SER A 431 -1.30 0.68 -9.47
CA SER A 431 -1.19 1.24 -10.82
C SER A 431 -1.68 2.67 -10.88
N SER A 432 -1.12 3.44 -11.81
CA SER A 432 -1.60 4.77 -12.20
C SER A 432 -2.49 4.74 -13.46
N SER A 433 -2.56 3.59 -14.15
CA SER A 433 -3.31 3.47 -15.41
C SER A 433 -4.81 3.48 -15.15
N THR A 434 -5.56 4.26 -15.93
CA THR A 434 -7.04 4.30 -15.87
C THR A 434 -7.69 3.56 -17.05
N ASP A 435 -6.93 2.75 -17.78
CA ASP A 435 -7.47 1.94 -18.89
C ASP A 435 -8.45 0.89 -18.35
N PRO A 436 -9.76 0.98 -18.67
CA PRO A 436 -10.77 0.05 -18.16
C PRO A 436 -10.59 -1.39 -18.64
N ASN A 437 -9.69 -1.64 -19.60
CA ASN A 437 -9.37 -2.98 -20.11
C ASN A 437 -8.24 -3.67 -19.35
N LEU A 438 -7.57 -2.97 -18.42
CA LEU A 438 -6.59 -3.58 -17.52
C LEU A 438 -7.29 -4.13 -16.28
N PRO A 439 -6.88 -5.30 -15.77
CA PRO A 439 -7.52 -5.90 -14.61
C PRO A 439 -7.33 -5.05 -13.35
N PRO A 440 -8.38 -4.83 -12.53
CA PRO A 440 -8.23 -4.25 -11.19
C PRO A 440 -7.64 -5.25 -10.20
N MET A 441 -7.03 -4.76 -9.13
CA MET A 441 -6.70 -5.63 -8.00
C MET A 441 -7.97 -6.28 -7.42
N GLY A 442 -7.85 -7.51 -6.92
CA GLY A 442 -9.00 -8.29 -6.46
C GLY A 442 -9.84 -8.93 -7.57
N LEU A 443 -9.51 -8.73 -8.84
CA LEU A 443 -10.23 -9.36 -9.96
C LEU A 443 -10.27 -10.89 -9.80
N ARG A 444 -11.46 -11.47 -9.92
CA ARG A 444 -11.68 -12.91 -9.76
C ARG A 444 -11.79 -13.63 -11.09
N LEU A 445 -10.87 -14.55 -11.34
CA LEU A 445 -10.87 -15.44 -12.51
C LEU A 445 -11.24 -16.86 -12.09
N ARG A 446 -11.92 -17.61 -12.96
CA ARG A 446 -12.10 -19.07 -12.80
C ARG A 446 -11.68 -19.80 -14.06
N LEU A 447 -11.24 -21.04 -13.89
CA LEU A 447 -11.08 -21.97 -15.01
C LEU A 447 -12.47 -22.35 -15.53
N LYS A 448 -12.68 -22.28 -16.84
CA LYS A 448 -13.98 -22.59 -17.45
C LYS A 448 -14.43 -24.01 -17.08
N ALA A 449 -15.72 -24.16 -16.79
CA ALA A 449 -16.29 -25.42 -16.33
C ALA A 449 -16.09 -26.56 -17.35
N ASP A 450 -16.11 -26.24 -18.64
CA ASP A 450 -15.95 -27.17 -19.77
C ASP A 450 -14.50 -27.45 -20.17
N PHE A 451 -13.51 -26.82 -19.52
CA PHE A 451 -12.11 -27.13 -19.73
C PHE A 451 -11.82 -28.58 -19.32
N ASP A 452 -11.23 -29.37 -20.22
CA ASP A 452 -10.97 -30.79 -19.99
C ASP A 452 -9.74 -31.00 -19.09
N THR A 453 -9.98 -31.45 -17.85
CA THR A 453 -8.95 -31.77 -16.86
C THR A 453 -8.57 -33.25 -16.85
N SER A 454 -9.14 -34.08 -17.74
CA SER A 454 -8.94 -35.54 -17.72
C SER A 454 -7.51 -35.98 -18.03
N GLY A 455 -6.75 -35.16 -18.74
CA GLY A 455 -5.34 -35.39 -19.05
C GLY A 455 -4.36 -35.05 -17.93
N TYR A 456 -4.82 -34.40 -16.85
CA TYR A 456 -3.99 -33.99 -15.72
C TYR A 456 -4.06 -35.01 -14.60
N THR A 457 -2.99 -35.11 -13.82
CA THR A 457 -2.89 -36.02 -12.67
C THR A 457 -2.32 -35.30 -11.44
N GLY A 458 -2.21 -36.03 -10.32
CA GLY A 458 -1.55 -35.54 -9.10
C GLY A 458 -2.12 -34.24 -8.55
N HIS A 459 -1.23 -33.43 -7.97
CA HIS A 459 -1.55 -32.14 -7.37
C HIS A 459 -1.97 -31.12 -8.43
N ALA A 460 -1.40 -31.17 -9.63
CA ALA A 460 -1.82 -30.33 -10.75
C ALA A 460 -3.32 -30.46 -11.04
N LYS A 461 -3.86 -31.69 -11.04
CA LYS A 461 -5.30 -31.90 -11.21
C LYS A 461 -6.11 -31.28 -10.07
N VAL A 462 -5.68 -31.46 -8.83
CA VAL A 462 -6.37 -30.89 -7.64
C VAL A 462 -6.44 -29.37 -7.75
N ILE A 463 -5.34 -28.72 -8.14
CA ILE A 463 -5.27 -27.28 -8.36
C ILE A 463 -6.26 -26.84 -9.46
N LEU A 464 -6.38 -27.58 -10.56
CA LEU A 464 -7.32 -27.23 -11.64
C LEU A 464 -8.79 -27.35 -11.22
N GLU A 465 -9.14 -28.35 -10.40
CA GLU A 465 -10.50 -28.46 -9.87
C GLU A 465 -10.81 -27.32 -8.88
N ALA A 466 -9.82 -26.89 -8.08
CA ALA A 466 -9.96 -25.71 -7.23
C ALA A 466 -10.13 -24.41 -8.04
N LEU A 467 -9.38 -24.24 -9.14
CA LEU A 467 -9.53 -23.10 -10.05
C LEU A 467 -10.89 -23.06 -10.77
N LYS A 468 -11.57 -24.21 -10.94
CA LYS A 468 -12.97 -24.22 -11.45
C LYS A 468 -13.96 -23.76 -10.40
N LYS A 469 -13.77 -24.19 -9.15
CA LYS A 469 -14.73 -24.01 -8.05
C LYS A 469 -14.56 -22.67 -7.34
N TYR A 470 -13.34 -22.38 -6.89
CA TYR A 470 -12.97 -21.18 -6.15
C TYR A 470 -12.27 -20.15 -7.03
N GLY A 471 -11.59 -20.58 -8.09
CA GLY A 471 -10.86 -19.67 -8.98
C GLY A 471 -9.64 -19.04 -8.32
N MET A 472 -9.26 -17.87 -8.81
CA MET A 472 -8.06 -17.15 -8.38
C MET A 472 -8.30 -15.63 -8.33
N ILE A 473 -7.64 -14.97 -7.38
CA ILE A 473 -7.75 -13.52 -7.12
C ILE A 473 -6.46 -12.83 -7.56
N LEU A 474 -6.60 -11.76 -8.33
CA LEU A 474 -5.47 -10.92 -8.69
C LEU A 474 -4.99 -10.15 -7.46
N ALA A 475 -3.79 -10.46 -7.02
CA ALA A 475 -3.26 -9.99 -5.76
C ALA A 475 -2.13 -8.96 -5.97
N ASP A 476 -1.24 -9.21 -6.94
CA ASP A 476 -0.09 -8.33 -7.14
C ASP A 476 0.22 -8.03 -8.60
N ASN A 477 0.98 -6.96 -8.79
CA ASN A 477 1.67 -6.71 -10.03
C ASN A 477 2.90 -7.62 -10.10
N GLY A 478 2.95 -8.48 -11.10
CA GLY A 478 4.01 -9.45 -11.26
C GLY A 478 4.00 -10.07 -12.64
N SER A 479 4.63 -11.22 -12.78
CA SER A 479 4.59 -11.92 -14.07
C SER A 479 3.18 -12.44 -14.35
N ASP A 480 2.72 -12.27 -15.60
CA ASP A 480 1.37 -12.69 -15.99
C ASP A 480 1.15 -14.19 -15.77
N TRP A 481 0.01 -14.54 -15.18
CA TRP A 481 -0.45 -15.92 -14.91
C TRP A 481 0.38 -16.72 -13.89
N TYR A 482 1.15 -16.05 -13.04
CA TYR A 482 1.88 -16.71 -11.97
C TYR A 482 0.92 -16.96 -10.80
N ILE A 483 0.74 -18.23 -10.45
CA ILE A 483 0.04 -18.66 -9.23
C ILE A 483 1.08 -19.10 -8.19
N THR A 484 0.82 -18.81 -6.93
CA THR A 484 1.80 -19.07 -5.86
C THR A 484 1.33 -20.13 -4.88
N GLY A 485 2.32 -20.79 -4.27
CA GLY A 485 2.11 -21.83 -3.28
C GLY A 485 3.12 -21.72 -2.15
N ALA A 486 2.85 -22.41 -1.06
CA ALA A 486 3.76 -22.48 0.07
C ALA A 486 5.02 -23.29 -0.29
N SER A 487 6.19 -22.84 0.16
CA SER A 487 7.43 -23.60 0.00
C SER A 487 7.32 -24.94 0.70
N ASP A 488 7.52 -26.05 -0.03
CA ASP A 488 7.53 -27.39 0.55
C ASP A 488 8.41 -28.33 -0.28
N PRO A 489 9.42 -29.00 0.31
CA PRO A 489 10.33 -29.88 -0.42
C PRO A 489 9.65 -31.15 -0.97
N ARG A 490 8.39 -31.41 -0.60
CA ARG A 490 7.63 -32.57 -1.05
C ARG A 490 6.91 -32.36 -2.38
N TRP A 491 6.85 -31.12 -2.88
CA TRP A 491 6.28 -30.84 -4.20
C TRP A 491 7.02 -31.62 -5.30
N ASP A 492 6.25 -32.14 -6.26
CA ASP A 492 6.77 -32.78 -7.47
C ASP A 492 6.73 -31.77 -8.62
N ASP A 493 7.89 -31.26 -9.03
CA ASP A 493 8.02 -30.25 -10.07
C ASP A 493 7.59 -30.78 -11.46
N ASP A 494 7.70 -32.08 -11.72
CA ASP A 494 7.21 -32.70 -12.96
C ASP A 494 5.68 -32.73 -12.97
N ASP A 495 5.05 -33.02 -11.82
CA ASP A 495 3.60 -32.95 -11.67
C ASP A 495 3.09 -31.52 -11.85
N LEU A 496 3.64 -30.55 -11.09
CA LEU A 496 3.29 -29.14 -11.19
C LEU A 496 3.54 -28.58 -12.60
N GLY A 497 4.55 -29.09 -13.30
CA GLY A 497 4.87 -28.74 -14.68
C GLY A 497 3.70 -28.90 -15.67
N GLN A 498 2.74 -29.78 -15.38
CA GLN A 498 1.52 -29.93 -16.20
C GLN A 498 0.73 -28.61 -16.30
N LEU A 499 0.70 -27.80 -15.24
CA LEU A 499 -0.03 -26.53 -15.20
C LEU A 499 0.45 -25.55 -16.28
N LYS A 500 1.72 -25.64 -16.70
CA LYS A 500 2.30 -24.79 -17.75
C LYS A 500 1.67 -25.00 -19.14
N SER A 501 0.86 -26.05 -19.31
CA SER A 501 0.11 -26.34 -20.53
C SER A 501 -1.31 -25.77 -20.54
N VAL A 502 -1.79 -25.22 -19.41
CA VAL A 502 -3.13 -24.62 -19.30
C VAL A 502 -3.09 -23.21 -19.89
N PRO A 503 -3.82 -22.92 -20.98
CA PRO A 503 -3.79 -21.60 -21.58
C PRO A 503 -4.61 -20.60 -20.76
N GLY A 504 -4.17 -19.35 -20.68
CA GLY A 504 -4.93 -18.27 -20.04
C GLY A 504 -6.31 -18.06 -20.68
N SER A 505 -6.45 -18.39 -21.96
CA SER A 505 -7.75 -18.38 -22.66
C SER A 505 -8.75 -19.44 -22.17
N ALA A 506 -8.32 -20.40 -21.34
CA ALA A 506 -9.20 -21.31 -20.62
C ALA A 506 -9.86 -20.69 -19.39
N PHE A 507 -9.48 -19.47 -19.01
CA PHE A 507 -10.08 -18.73 -17.90
C PHE A 507 -11.13 -17.74 -18.37
N GLU A 508 -11.99 -17.34 -17.44
CA GLU A 508 -12.95 -16.26 -17.58
C GLU A 508 -13.03 -15.48 -16.27
N VAL A 509 -13.31 -14.19 -16.38
CA VAL A 509 -13.52 -13.32 -15.22
C VAL A 509 -14.97 -13.44 -14.78
N VAL A 510 -15.19 -13.59 -13.48
CA VAL A 510 -16.54 -13.57 -12.89
C VAL A 510 -16.83 -12.25 -12.20
N TYR A 511 -18.08 -11.82 -12.25
CA TYR A 511 -18.51 -10.62 -11.53
C TYR A 511 -18.61 -10.91 -10.03
N THR A 512 -17.87 -10.14 -9.22
CA THR A 512 -17.76 -10.33 -7.76
C THR A 512 -18.07 -9.08 -6.95
N GLY A 513 -18.19 -7.91 -7.59
CA GLY A 513 -18.48 -6.67 -6.90
C GLY A 513 -18.35 -5.45 -7.81
N GLU A 514 -18.59 -4.28 -7.23
CA GLU A 514 -18.34 -3.00 -7.89
C GLU A 514 -16.85 -2.67 -7.93
N LEU A 515 -16.49 -1.78 -8.83
CA LEU A 515 -15.13 -1.28 -8.97
C LEU A 515 -14.93 -0.05 -8.09
N HIS A 516 -13.88 -0.04 -7.29
CA HIS A 516 -13.45 1.06 -6.44
C HIS A 516 -12.25 1.75 -7.10
N THR A 517 -12.28 3.08 -7.26
CA THR A 517 -11.30 3.87 -8.02
C THR A 517 -10.73 5.02 -7.23
#